data_AF-A0A3Q7H6U8-F1
#
_entry.id   AF-A0A3Q7H6U8-F1
#
_cell.length_a   1.000
_cell.length_b   1.000
_cell.length_c   1.000
_cell.angle_alpha   90.00
_cell.angle_beta   90.00
_cell.angle_gamma   90.00
#
_symmetry.space_group_name_H-M   'P 1'
#
loop_
_entity.id
_entity.type
_entity.pdbx_description
1 polymer ?
#
loop_
_entity_poly.entity_id
_entity_poly.type
_entity_poly.pdbx_seq_one_letter_code
_entity_poly.pdbx_strand_id
1 'polypeptide(L)' 'MNGLFVWAWMFLFGYLVWANGFMFLISWRGYWQESIETLAQPHELPPFANLIRLRDKPVALSIVQERLVG' A
#
# COMPACT_ATOMS: atom_id res chain seq x y z
N MET A 1 -18.97 -28.67 3.04
CA MET A 1 -18.53 -27.63 2.07
C MET A 1 -18.42 -28.31 0.71
N ASN A 2 -19.14 -27.85 -0.31
CA ASN A 2 -19.10 -28.46 -1.66
C ASN A 2 -17.78 -28.13 -2.36
N GLY A 3 -17.34 -28.98 -3.31
CA GLY A 3 -16.06 -28.84 -4.03
C GLY A 3 -15.87 -27.55 -4.85
N LEU A 4 -16.92 -26.73 -4.97
CA LEU A 4 -16.87 -25.40 -5.61
C LEU A 4 -16.40 -24.28 -4.68
N PHE A 5 -16.30 -24.53 -3.37
CA PHE A 5 -15.96 -23.50 -2.39
C PHE A 5 -14.61 -22.83 -2.68
N VAL A 6 -13.59 -23.62 -3.03
CA VAL A 6 -12.27 -23.09 -3.39
C VAL A 6 -12.34 -22.17 -4.62
N TRP A 7 -13.15 -22.54 -5.63
CA TRP A 7 -13.35 -21.73 -6.82
C TRP A 7 -14.07 -20.41 -6.52
N ALA A 8 -15.06 -20.43 -5.64
CA ALA A 8 -15.74 -19.21 -5.19
C ALA A 8 -14.77 -18.26 -4.46
N TRP A 9 -13.85 -18.80 -3.64
CA TRP A 9 -12.80 -18.00 -2.99
C TRP A 9 -11.78 -17.44 -3.97
N MET A 10 -11.32 -18.24 -4.93
CA MET A 10 -10.41 -17.74 -5.97
C MET A 10 -11.06 -16.64 -6.81
N PHE A 11 -12.36 -16.76 -7.11
CA PHE A 11 -13.11 -15.75 -7.81
C PHE A 11 -13.16 -14.43 -7.02
N LEU A 12 -13.59 -14.48 -5.74
CA LEU A 12 -13.63 -13.30 -4.88
C LEU A 12 -12.24 -12.67 -4.68
N PHE A 13 -11.20 -13.49 -4.54
CA PHE A 13 -9.83 -13.03 -4.42
C PHE A 13 -9.34 -12.34 -5.70
N GLY A 14 -9.72 -12.82 -6.87
CA GLY A 14 -9.42 -12.17 -8.15
C GLY A 14 -9.96 -10.73 -8.21
N TYR A 15 -11.20 -10.52 -7.77
CA TYR A 15 -11.78 -9.17 -7.68
C TYR A 15 -11.08 -8.29 -6.66
N LEU A 16 -10.65 -8.85 -5.53
CA LEU A 16 -9.89 -8.11 -4.52
C LEU A 16 -8.57 -7.60 -5.09
N VAL A 17 -7.80 -8.45 -5.77
CA VAL A 17 -6.52 -8.07 -6.39
C VAL A 17 -6.74 -7.03 -7.48
N TRP A 18 -7.75 -7.22 -8.32
CA TRP A 18 -8.12 -6.27 -9.38
C TRP A 18 -8.49 -4.89 -8.82
N ALA A 19 -9.32 -4.84 -7.77
CA ALA A 19 -9.69 -3.59 -7.11
C ALA A 19 -8.49 -2.89 -6.46
N ASN A 20 -7.56 -3.65 -5.87
CA ASN A 20 -6.32 -3.11 -5.32
C ASN A 20 -5.39 -2.54 -6.41
N GLY A 21 -5.34 -3.15 -7.61
CA GLY A 21 -4.59 -2.61 -8.75
C GLY A 21 -5.06 -1.21 -9.16
N PHE A 22 -6.38 -0.97 -9.19
CA PHE A 22 -6.93 0.35 -9.51
C PHE A 22 -6.53 1.45 -8.53
N MET A 23 -6.29 1.10 -7.27
CA MET A 23 -5.82 2.06 -6.28
C MET A 23 -4.52 2.73 -6.78
N PHE A 24 -3.61 1.97 -7.37
CA PHE A 24 -2.34 2.48 -7.92
C PHE A 24 -2.49 3.12 -9.30
N LEU A 25 -3.44 2.69 -10.12
CA LEU A 25 -3.66 3.25 -11.46
C LEU A 25 -4.43 4.57 -11.47
N ILE A 26 -5.30 4.79 -10.48
CA ILE A 26 -6.16 5.99 -10.37
C ILE A 26 -5.52 7.06 -9.49
N SER A 27 -4.91 6.66 -8.37
CA SER A 27 -4.19 7.61 -7.52
C SER A 27 -2.82 7.95 -8.11
N TRP A 28 -2.29 9.12 -7.77
CA TRP A 28 -0.98 9.57 -8.25
C TRP A 28 0.02 9.60 -7.10
N ARG A 29 1.32 9.41 -7.39
CA ARG A 29 2.44 9.49 -6.43
C ARG A 29 2.34 10.61 -5.41
N GLY A 30 1.90 11.81 -5.83
CA GLY A 30 1.81 12.98 -4.96
C GLY A 30 0.90 12.77 -3.74
N TYR A 31 -0.25 12.12 -3.95
CA TYR A 31 -1.21 11.80 -2.88
C TYR A 31 -0.58 10.87 -1.82
N TRP A 32 0.16 9.87 -2.28
CA TRP A 32 0.86 8.94 -1.40
C TRP A 32 2.01 9.59 -0.66
N GLN A 33 2.75 10.49 -1.32
CA GLN A 33 3.88 11.17 -0.71
C GLN A 33 3.43 12.04 0.48
N GLU A 34 2.37 12.84 0.30
CA GLU A 34 1.81 13.68 1.37
C GLU A 34 1.29 12.85 2.55
N SER A 35 0.63 11.72 2.25
CA SER A 35 0.14 10.78 3.27
C SER A 35 1.30 10.15 4.06
N ILE A 36 2.37 9.73 3.38
CA ILE A 36 3.55 9.12 4.02
C ILE A 36 4.28 10.14 4.90
N GLU A 37 4.42 11.38 4.45
CA GLU A 37 5.07 12.45 5.21
C GLU A 37 4.29 12.79 6.49
N THR A 38 2.96 12.83 6.40
CA THR A 38 2.07 13.01 7.55
C THR A 38 2.19 11.88 8.57
N LEU A 39 2.44 10.64 8.13
CA LEU A 39 2.65 9.49 9.02
C LEU A 39 4.07 9.40 9.58
N ALA A 40 5.08 9.82 8.81
CA ALA A 40 6.47 9.80 9.24
C ALA A 40 6.77 10.89 10.27
N GLN A 41 6.15 12.07 10.15
CA GLN A 41 6.32 13.18 11.09
C GLN A 41 6.08 12.81 12.57
N PRO A 42 4.95 12.17 12.95
CA PRO A 42 4.71 11.74 14.33
C PRO A 42 5.54 10.51 14.74
N HIS A 43 6.28 9.88 13.85
CA HIS A 43 7.17 8.78 14.19
C HIS A 43 8.55 9.30 14.67
N GLU A 44 8.97 10.49 14.26
CA GLU A 44 10.26 11.09 14.65
C GLU A 44 10.21 11.88 15.98
N LEU A 45 9.01 12.28 16.42
CA LEU A 45 8.77 13.16 17.57
C LEU A 45 8.66 12.44 18.96
N PRO A 46 8.10 11.22 19.10
CA PRO A 46 7.85 10.60 20.41
C PRO A 46 9.05 9.80 20.95
N PRO A 47 9.31 9.84 22.26
CA PRO A 47 10.43 9.12 22.89
C PRO A 47 10.34 7.59 22.78
N PHE A 48 9.14 7.02 22.61
CA PHE A 48 8.94 5.58 22.45
C PHE A 48 8.97 5.09 20.99
N ALA A 49 8.47 5.88 20.04
CA ALA A 49 8.51 5.53 18.61
C ALA A 49 9.95 5.63 18.05
N ASN A 50 10.77 6.52 18.63
CA ASN A 50 12.15 6.73 18.23
C ASN A 50 13.11 5.57 18.61
N LEU A 51 12.63 4.57 19.35
CA LEU A 51 13.36 3.33 19.63
C LEU A 51 13.56 2.48 18.37
N ILE A 52 12.66 2.60 17.38
CA ILE A 52 12.73 1.86 16.12
C ILE A 52 12.93 2.87 15.00
N ARG A 53 14.17 3.27 14.71
CA ARG A 53 14.43 4.17 13.58
C ARG A 53 14.45 3.40 12.27
N LEU A 54 13.81 3.96 11.25
CA LEU A 54 13.96 3.51 9.87
C LEU A 54 15.35 3.91 9.38
N ARG A 55 16.06 2.97 8.75
CA ARG A 55 17.38 3.24 8.15
C ARG A 55 17.27 4.18 6.94
N ASP A 56 16.19 4.01 6.19
CA ASP A 56 15.92 4.71 4.93
C ASP A 56 14.60 5.48 5.06
N LYS A 57 14.52 6.69 4.48
CA LYS A 57 13.31 7.52 4.56
C LYS A 57 12.16 6.86 3.78
N PRO A 58 10.97 6.68 4.37
CA PRO A 58 9.83 6.15 3.63
C PRO A 58 9.39 7.16 2.56
N VAL A 59 9.21 6.68 1.34
CA VAL A 59 8.84 7.49 0.17
C VAL A 59 7.81 6.73 -0.66
N ALA A 60 6.90 7.47 -1.30
CA ALA A 60 5.97 6.87 -2.25
C ALA A 60 6.70 6.21 -3.42
N LEU A 61 6.08 5.17 -3.99
CA LEU A 61 6.56 4.47 -5.18
C LEU A 61 6.82 5.46 -6.33
N SER A 62 7.77 5.13 -7.21
CA SER A 62 7.95 5.94 -8.41
C SER A 62 6.78 5.77 -9.38
N ILE A 63 6.51 6.76 -10.22
CA ILE A 63 5.39 6.73 -11.20
C ILE A 63 5.46 5.49 -12.10
N VAL A 64 6.67 5.06 -12.49
CA VAL A 64 6.86 3.85 -13.32
C VAL A 64 6.58 2.59 -12.50
N GLN A 65 6.96 2.56 -11.22
CA GLN A 65 6.67 1.44 -10.33
C GLN A 65 5.17 1.35 -10.02
N GLU A 66 4.47 2.46 -9.77
CA GLU A 66 3.03 2.47 -9.52
C GLU A 66 2.25 1.87 -10.70
N ARG A 67 2.66 2.18 -11.93
CA ARG A 67 2.07 1.61 -13.16
C ARG A 67 2.44 0.16 -13.43
N LEU A 68 3.53 -0.33 -12.85
CA LEU A 68 3.95 -1.73 -12.97
C LEU A 68 3.27 -2.61 -11.93
N VAL A 69 3.02 -2.04 -10.74
CA VAL A 69 2.37 -2.72 -9.62
C VAL A 69 0.85 -2.77 -9.80
N GLY A 70 0.26 -1.69 -10.33
CA GLY A 70 -1.16 -1.62 -10.69
C GLY A 70 -1.46 -2.33 -12.01
#